data_AF-A0A2D6W223-F1
#
_entry.id   AF-A0A2D6W223-F1
#
_cell.length_a   1.000
_cell.length_b   1.000
_cell.length_c   1.000
_cell.angle_alpha   90.00
_cell.angle_beta   90.00
_cell.angle_gamma   90.00
#
_symmetry.space_group_name_H-M   'P 1'
#
loop_
_entity.id
_entity.type
_entity.pdbx_description
1 polymer ?
#
loop_
_entity_poly.entity_id
_entity_poly.type
_entity_poly.pdbx_seq_one_letter_code
_entity_poly.pdbx_strand_id
1 'polypeptide(L)'
;MLKVLHAFYPDMLPKKEEVYVHFKSLTPNEVRDLLNASDIDSHIGRAPLVNKLSDMFGLDIECKPGRVLLGVGDTALVVKHFDPGPDSVRSEVISFFHIEVLSVEDVDVEDEEVEEEAEETEEVIA
;
A
#
# COMPACT_ATOMS: atom_id res chain seq x y z
N MET A 1 -4.12 7.48 -13.73
CA MET A 1 -5.34 7.31 -12.90
C MET A 1 -4.95 6.47 -11.70
N LEU A 2 -5.20 6.97 -10.49
CA LEU A 2 -4.86 6.32 -9.23
C LEU A 2 -6.07 5.55 -8.69
N LYS A 3 -5.89 4.25 -8.44
CA LYS A 3 -6.96 3.43 -7.83
C LYS A 3 -6.92 3.55 -6.32
N VAL A 4 -8.03 3.88 -5.66
CA VAL A 4 -8.09 4.00 -4.19
C VAL A 4 -8.80 2.79 -3.60
N LEU A 5 -8.09 2.02 -2.78
CA LEU A 5 -8.49 0.69 -2.30
C LEU A 5 -8.53 0.65 -0.77
N HIS A 6 -9.35 -0.21 -0.18
CA HIS A 6 -9.35 -0.45 1.27
C HIS A 6 -8.38 -1.55 1.70
N ALA A 7 -7.94 -2.38 0.75
CA ALA A 7 -7.02 -3.49 0.95
C ALA A 7 -6.40 -3.88 -0.40
N PHE A 8 -5.24 -4.52 -0.33
CA PHE A 8 -4.58 -5.14 -1.46
C PHE A 8 -4.58 -6.66 -1.26
N TYR A 9 -4.83 -7.38 -2.35
CA TYR A 9 -4.82 -8.84 -2.37
C TYR A 9 -4.05 -9.32 -3.59
N PRO A 10 -3.24 -10.41 -3.49
CA PRO A 10 -2.48 -10.92 -4.62
C PRO A 10 -3.34 -11.34 -5.83
N ASP A 11 -4.61 -11.68 -5.63
CA ASP A 11 -5.54 -12.02 -6.71
C ASP A 11 -5.95 -10.83 -7.59
N MET A 12 -5.62 -9.61 -7.17
CA MET A 12 -5.75 -8.39 -7.96
C MET A 12 -4.67 -8.28 -9.04
N LEU A 13 -3.55 -9.01 -8.93
CA LEU A 13 -2.43 -8.95 -9.86
C LEU A 13 -2.66 -9.79 -11.13
N PRO A 14 -1.90 -9.55 -12.21
CA PRO A 14 -1.93 -10.38 -13.40
C PRO A 14 -1.51 -11.82 -13.05
N LYS A 15 -2.24 -12.81 -13.56
CA LYS A 15 -1.98 -14.24 -13.28
C LYS A 15 -1.06 -14.93 -14.28
N LYS A 16 -0.80 -14.27 -15.42
CA LYS A 16 -0.09 -14.87 -16.56
C LYS A 16 1.33 -14.35 -16.72
N GLU A 17 1.70 -13.34 -15.95
CA GLU A 17 2.94 -12.59 -16.09
C GLU A 17 3.52 -12.40 -14.68
N GLU A 18 4.84 -12.55 -14.57
CA GLU A 18 5.55 -12.18 -13.33
C GLU A 18 5.59 -10.66 -13.23
N VAL A 19 5.35 -10.16 -12.02
CA VAL A 19 5.30 -8.72 -11.74
C VAL A 19 6.00 -8.43 -10.43
N TYR A 20 6.62 -7.26 -10.35
CA TYR A 20 7.11 -6.72 -9.09
C TYR A 20 6.08 -5.75 -8.53
N VAL A 21 5.89 -5.80 -7.22
CA VAL A 21 4.97 -4.90 -6.54
C VAL A 21 5.77 -4.06 -5.55
N HIS A 22 5.92 -2.79 -5.86
CA HIS A 22 6.60 -1.85 -4.98
C HIS A 22 5.60 -1.29 -3.96
N PHE A 23 5.93 -1.41 -2.68
CA PHE A 23 5.14 -0.89 -1.57
C PHE A 23 5.86 0.25 -0.88
N LYS A 24 5.22 1.42 -0.82
CA LYS A 24 5.71 2.56 -0.06
C LYS A 24 4.68 3.01 0.97
N SER A 25 5.04 3.06 2.25
CA SER A 25 4.20 3.71 3.26
C SER A 25 4.18 5.22 3.02
N LEU A 26 3.00 5.83 3.09
CA LEU A 26 2.84 7.28 2.92
C LEU A 26 2.38 7.95 4.20
N THR A 27 2.87 9.17 4.41
CA THR A 27 2.32 10.10 5.41
C THR A 27 1.04 10.77 4.88
N PRO A 28 0.17 11.32 5.75
CA PRO A 28 -1.03 12.03 5.31
C PRO A 28 -0.76 13.19 4.33
N ASN A 29 0.39 13.88 4.47
CA ASN A 29 0.76 14.96 3.55
C ASN A 29 1.10 14.41 2.17
N GLU A 30 1.90 13.34 2.08
CA GLU A 30 2.20 12.69 0.79
C GLU A 30 0.94 12.13 0.12
N VAL A 31 -0.01 11.61 0.91
CA VAL A 31 -1.30 11.15 0.37
C VAL A 31 -2.09 12.31 -0.21
N ARG A 32 -2.15 13.45 0.49
CA ARG A 32 -2.81 14.65 -0.03
C ARG A 32 -2.19 15.10 -1.36
N ASP A 33 -0.87 15.15 -1.43
CA ASP A 33 -0.15 15.54 -2.65
C ASP A 33 -0.43 14.57 -3.80
N LEU A 34 -0.38 13.26 -3.52
CA LEU A 34 -0.67 12.21 -4.49
C LEU A 34 -2.11 12.28 -5.03
N LEU A 35 -3.10 12.48 -4.14
CA LEU A 35 -4.51 12.59 -4.51
C LEU A 35 -4.80 13.85 -5.33
N ASN A 36 -4.12 14.97 -5.03
CA ASN A 36 -4.27 16.21 -5.81
C ASN A 36 -3.59 16.14 -7.18
N ALA A 37 -2.55 15.33 -7.32
CA ALA A 37 -1.80 15.17 -8.56
C ALA A 37 -2.41 14.14 -9.53
N SER A 38 -3.44 13.40 -9.11
CA SER A 38 -3.94 12.22 -9.83
C SER A 38 -5.46 12.26 -10.02
N ASP A 39 -5.95 11.79 -11.15
CA ASP A 39 -7.36 11.40 -11.28
C ASP A 39 -7.64 10.16 -10.44
N ILE A 40 -8.68 10.21 -9.61
CA ILE A 40 -9.03 9.17 -8.62
C ILE A 40 -10.12 8.24 -9.16
N ASP A 41 -9.89 6.92 -9.07
CA ASP A 41 -10.93 5.89 -9.24
C ASP A 41 -11.05 5.09 -7.93
N SER A 42 -12.08 5.41 -7.15
CA SER A 42 -12.31 4.79 -5.84
C SER A 42 -12.99 3.42 -5.99
N HIS A 43 -12.49 2.45 -5.22
CA HIS A 43 -13.08 1.11 -5.08
C HIS A 43 -13.36 0.76 -3.62
N ILE A 44 -13.56 1.78 -2.77
CA ILE A 44 -13.89 1.60 -1.36
C ILE A 44 -15.41 1.46 -1.21
N GLY A 45 -15.86 0.28 -0.76
CA GLY A 45 -17.28 0.00 -0.48
C GLY A 45 -17.76 0.40 0.92
N ARG A 46 -16.91 0.99 1.75
CA ARG A 46 -17.22 1.35 3.15
C ARG A 46 -17.47 2.85 3.26
N ALA A 47 -18.73 3.27 3.21
CA ALA A 47 -19.12 4.68 3.31
C ALA A 47 -18.52 5.44 4.51
N PRO A 48 -18.43 4.88 5.75
CA PRO A 48 -17.79 5.58 6.86
C PRO A 48 -16.31 5.89 6.62
N LEU A 49 -15.59 4.96 5.98
CA LEU A 49 -14.18 5.15 5.64
C LEU A 49 -14.03 6.22 4.55
N VAL A 50 -14.88 6.17 3.53
CA VAL A 50 -14.90 7.15 2.43
C VAL A 50 -15.18 8.56 2.96
N ASN A 51 -16.19 8.72 3.82
CA ASN A 51 -16.50 10.01 4.44
C ASN A 51 -15.31 10.52 5.26
N LYS A 52 -14.70 9.65 6.06
CA LYS A 52 -13.54 10.03 6.87
C LYS A 52 -12.33 10.45 6.03
N LEU A 53 -12.08 9.78 4.90
CA LEU A 53 -11.03 10.17 3.96
C LEU A 53 -11.36 11.50 3.27
N SER A 54 -12.61 11.67 2.86
CA SER A 54 -13.11 12.91 2.24
C SER A 54 -12.93 14.10 3.17
N ASP A 55 -13.27 13.95 4.46
CA ASP A 55 -13.06 14.97 5.49
C ASP A 55 -11.57 15.24 5.75
N MET A 56 -10.74 14.19 5.78
CA MET A 56 -9.31 14.30 6.09
C MET A 56 -8.53 15.03 4.99
N PHE A 57 -8.90 14.81 3.73
CA PHE A 57 -8.18 15.33 2.57
C PHE A 57 -8.90 16.50 1.88
N GLY A 58 -10.16 16.76 2.22
CA GLY A 58 -10.97 17.81 1.60
C GLY A 58 -11.33 17.50 0.14
N LEU A 59 -11.53 16.21 -0.18
CA LEU A 59 -11.80 15.70 -1.52
C LEU A 59 -13.13 14.94 -1.54
N ASP A 60 -13.83 14.96 -2.68
CA ASP A 60 -15.02 14.14 -2.87
C ASP A 60 -14.61 12.75 -3.39
N ILE A 61 -14.52 11.77 -2.49
CA ILE A 61 -14.18 10.39 -2.83
C ILE A 61 -15.48 9.60 -2.99
N GLU A 62 -15.71 8.99 -4.15
CA GLU A 62 -16.91 8.19 -4.38
C GLU A 62 -16.87 6.88 -3.57
N CYS A 63 -17.99 6.52 -2.93
CA CYS A 63 -18.17 5.22 -2.29
C CYS A 63 -18.66 4.18 -3.30
N LYS A 64 -17.73 3.52 -3.98
CA LYS A 64 -18.00 2.57 -5.06
C LYS A 64 -17.41 1.19 -4.73
N PRO A 65 -18.21 0.19 -4.31
CA PRO A 65 -17.70 -1.16 -4.14
C PRO A 65 -17.42 -1.79 -5.51
N GLY A 66 -16.23 -2.35 -5.69
CA GLY A 66 -15.83 -2.97 -6.96
C GLY A 66 -14.73 -4.00 -6.77
N ARG A 67 -14.67 -4.96 -7.71
CA ARG A 67 -13.46 -5.77 -7.90
C ARG A 67 -12.47 -4.96 -8.71
N VAL A 68 -11.22 -4.96 -8.28
CA VAL A 68 -10.12 -4.27 -8.96
C VAL A 68 -9.11 -5.29 -9.43
N LEU A 69 -8.67 -5.12 -10.66
CA LEU A 69 -7.46 -5.75 -11.17
C LEU A 69 -6.43 -4.65 -11.41
N LEU A 70 -5.17 -4.96 -11.09
CA LEU A 70 -4.01 -4.12 -11.31
C LEU A 70 -3.19 -4.77 -12.42
N GLY A 71 -2.96 -4.02 -13.49
CA GLY A 71 -2.01 -4.36 -14.55
C GLY A 71 -0.64 -3.74 -14.29
N VAL A 72 0.35 -4.14 -15.10
CA VAL A 72 1.65 -3.47 -15.14
C VAL A 72 1.47 -1.99 -15.48
N GLY A 73 2.18 -1.13 -14.76
CA GLY A 73 2.10 0.33 -14.85
C GLY A 73 0.94 0.95 -14.07
N ASP A 74 0.06 0.14 -13.47
CA ASP A 74 -0.98 0.67 -12.59
C ASP A 74 -0.41 1.10 -11.24
N THR A 75 -1.00 2.16 -10.70
CA THR A 75 -0.75 2.61 -9.33
C THR A 75 -2.01 2.58 -8.48
N ALA A 76 -1.84 2.31 -7.19
CA ALA A 76 -2.93 2.26 -6.23
C ALA A 76 -2.54 2.87 -4.88
N LEU A 77 -3.51 3.53 -4.24
CA LEU A 77 -3.43 3.94 -2.85
C LEU A 77 -4.28 2.98 -2.01
N VAL A 78 -3.65 2.23 -1.12
CA VAL A 78 -4.33 1.38 -0.15
C VAL A 78 -4.49 2.12 1.17
N VAL A 79 -5.73 2.23 1.60
CA VAL A 79 -6.12 2.79 2.90
C VAL A 79 -6.47 1.65 3.85
N LYS A 80 -5.56 1.35 4.77
CA LYS A 80 -5.80 0.36 5.82
C LYS A 80 -6.39 1.06 7.04
N HIS A 81 -7.62 0.71 7.38
CA HIS A 81 -8.32 1.25 8.54
C HIS A 81 -8.49 0.18 9.62
N PHE A 82 -7.92 0.43 10.79
CA PHE A 82 -8.13 -0.37 11.98
C PHE A 82 -9.12 0.34 12.90
N ASP A 83 -10.34 -0.20 12.96
CA ASP A 83 -11.37 0.19 13.92
C ASP A 83 -11.40 -0.85 15.04
N PRO A 84 -10.91 -0.50 16.24
CA PRO A 84 -10.78 -1.45 17.33
C PRO A 84 -12.11 -1.77 18.04
N GLY A 85 -13.21 -1.13 17.65
CA GLY A 85 -14.54 -1.35 18.25
C GLY A 85 -14.72 -0.65 19.61
N PRO A 86 -15.95 -0.64 20.14
CA PRO A 86 -16.34 0.22 21.27
C PRO A 86 -15.67 -0.12 22.60
N ASP A 87 -15.25 -1.37 22.80
CA ASP A 87 -14.68 -1.86 24.07
C ASP A 87 -13.16 -1.86 24.09
N SER A 88 -12.50 -1.35 23.05
CA SER A 88 -11.06 -1.41 22.94
C SER A 88 -10.38 -0.16 23.47
N VAL A 89 -9.28 -0.37 24.19
CA VAL A 89 -8.36 0.68 24.64
C VAL A 89 -7.45 1.20 23.54
N ARG A 90 -7.46 0.57 22.35
CA ARG A 90 -6.65 1.01 21.22
C ARG A 90 -7.35 2.17 20.52
N SER A 91 -6.57 3.16 20.12
CA SER A 91 -7.06 4.22 19.24
C SER A 91 -7.27 3.68 17.83
N GLU A 92 -8.23 4.26 17.13
CA GLU A 92 -8.41 4.06 15.69
C GLU A 92 -7.15 4.50 14.94
N VAL A 93 -6.69 3.68 13.99
CA VAL A 93 -5.50 3.99 13.18
C VAL A 93 -5.84 3.84 11.70
N ILE A 94 -5.42 4.83 10.90
CA ILE A 94 -5.46 4.77 9.44
C ILE A 94 -4.02 4.81 8.94
N SER A 95 -3.69 3.86 8.07
CA SER A 95 -2.38 3.76 7.41
C SER A 95 -2.55 3.76 5.90
N PHE A 96 -1.57 4.32 5.20
CA PHE A 96 -1.62 4.52 3.75
C PHE A 96 -0.42 3.87 3.10
N PHE A 97 -0.66 3.12 2.03
CA PHE A 97 0.38 2.48 1.24
C PHE A 97 0.17 2.81 -0.24
N HIS A 98 1.19 3.36 -0.87
CA HIS A 98 1.25 3.44 -2.32
C HIS A 98 1.78 2.14 -2.89
N ILE A 99 1.12 1.66 -3.93
CA ILE A 99 1.45 0.44 -4.65
C ILE A 99 1.70 0.80 -6.10
N GLU A 100 2.79 0.31 -6.64
CA GLU A 100 3.13 0.37 -8.06
C GLU A 100 3.37 -1.07 -8.54
N VAL A 101 2.73 -1.45 -9.65
CA VAL A 101 2.95 -2.75 -10.29
C VAL A 101 3.89 -2.56 -11.47
N LEU A 102 5.07 -3.16 -11.38
CA LEU A 102 6.16 -3.02 -12.33
C LEU A 102 6.35 -4.32 -13.12
N SER A 103 6.85 -4.20 -14.35
CA SER A 103 7.32 -5.36 -15.11
C SER A 103 8.67 -5.84 -14.55
N VAL A 104 9.02 -7.09 -14.82
CA VAL A 104 10.35 -7.63 -14.48
C VAL A 104 11.47 -6.87 -15.19
N GLU A 105 11.22 -6.36 -16.40
CA GLU A 105 12.21 -5.65 -17.20
C GLU A 105 12.54 -4.25 -16.65
N ASP A 106 11.64 -3.67 -15.86
CA ASP A 106 11.78 -2.31 -15.31
C ASP A 106 12.48 -2.29 -13.95
N VAL A 107 12.87 -3.45 -13.40
CA VAL A 107 13.51 -3.56 -12.10
C VAL A 107 14.95 -4.01 -12.27
N ASP A 108 15.90 -3.08 -12.16
CA ASP A 108 17.31 -3.40 -11.93
C ASP A 108 17.45 -3.94 -10.51
N VAL A 109 17.39 -5.26 -10.36
CA VAL A 109 17.77 -5.94 -9.13
C VAL A 109 19.29 -6.04 -9.14
N GLU A 110 19.98 -5.05 -8.56
CA GLU A 110 21.35 -5.29 -8.09
C GLU A 110 21.23 -6.27 -6.92
N ASP A 111 21.61 -7.53 -7.14
CA ASP A 111 21.78 -8.53 -6.08
C ASP A 111 22.85 -7.98 -5.11
N GLU A 112 22.43 -7.34 -4.02
CA GLU A 112 23.30 -7.12 -2.86
C GLU A 112 23.59 -8.49 -2.26
N GLU A 113 24.70 -9.10 -2.66
CA GLU A 113 25.33 -10.22 -1.95
C GLU A 113 25.58 -9.78 -0.50
N VAL A 114 24.70 -10.20 0.41
CA VAL A 114 24.90 -10.02 1.85
C VAL A 114 26.02 -10.97 2.24
N GLU A 115 27.25 -10.46 2.38
CA GLU A 115 28.35 -11.19 3.00
C GLU A 115 27.95 -11.56 4.44
N GLU A 116 27.71 -12.85 4.69
CA GLU A 116 27.59 -13.39 6.04
C GLU A 116 28.96 -13.31 6.73
N GLU A 117 29.21 -12.26 7.53
CA GLU A 117 30.30 -12.29 8.50
C GLU A 117 29.95 -13.29 9.62
N ALA A 118 30.48 -14.51 9.48
CA ALA A 118 30.52 -15.49 10.54
C ALA A 118 31.55 -15.04 11.60
N GLU A 119 31.09 -14.43 12.69
CA GLU A 119 31.91 -14.19 13.87
C GLU A 119 32.01 -15.50 14.70
N GLU A 120 33.09 -16.27 14.49
CA GLU A 120 33.54 -17.28 15.46
C GLU A 120 34.15 -16.58 16.68
N THR A 121 33.45 -16.60 17.81
CA THR A 121 34.07 -16.29 19.10
C THR A 121 34.62 -17.56 19.75
N GLU A 122 35.94 -17.77 19.66
CA GLU A 122 36.71 -18.67 20.52
C GLU A 122 36.68 -18.16 21.97
N GLU A 123 36.07 -18.91 22.89
CA GLU A 123 36.26 -18.70 24.32
C GLU A 123 37.35 -19.64 24.84
N VAL A 124 38.53 -19.08 25.08
CA VAL A 124 39.66 -19.71 25.77
C VAL A 124 39.36 -19.69 27.26
N ILE A 125 39.32 -20.86 27.91
CA ILE A 125 39.37 -20.96 29.38
C ILE A 125 40.66 -21.70 29.78
N ALA A 126 41.38 -21.04 30.69
CA ALA A 126 42.73 -21.34 31.18
C ALA A 126 42.86 -22.62 32.03
#